data_AF-A0A543APF1-F1
#
_entry.id   AF-A0A543APF1-F1
#
_cell.length_a   1.000
_cell.length_b   1.000
_cell.length_c   1.000
_cell.angle_alpha   90.00
_cell.angle_beta   90.00
_cell.angle_gamma   90.00
#
_symmetry.space_group_name_H-M   'P 1'
#
loop_
_entity.id
_entity.type
_entity.pdbx_description
1 polymer ?
#
loop_
_entity_poly.entity_id
_entity_poly.type
_entity_poly.pdbx_seq_one_letter_code
_entity_poly.pdbx_strand_id
1 'polypeptide(L)'
;MESLTVQLAEKITNIGVRNSYGTPIEVDGATIIPVALVSFGFGGGEGDTTNAENAGDSGSGGGGGGMSVPVGAYVTRNGATRFEPNPIALLAVCVPLVTATGLVAARMVKALKR
;
A
#
# COMPACT_ATOMS: atom_id res chain seq x y z
N MET A 1 -26.69 18.19 -2.09
CA MET A 1 -26.25 16.98 -1.37
C MET A 1 -25.01 16.48 -2.08
N GLU A 2 -23.84 16.68 -1.49
CA GLU A 2 -22.59 16.18 -2.08
C GLU A 2 -22.66 14.66 -2.13
N SER A 3 -22.43 14.08 -3.32
CA SER A 3 -22.48 12.64 -3.47
C SER A 3 -21.45 12.00 -2.56
N LEU A 4 -21.80 10.83 -2.00
CA LEU A 4 -20.93 10.04 -1.13
C LEU A 4 -19.50 9.90 -1.71
N THR A 5 -19.42 9.88 -3.04
CA THR A 5 -18.19 9.83 -3.85
C THR A 5 -17.28 11.04 -3.62
N VAL A 6 -17.82 12.26 -3.54
CA VAL A 6 -17.03 13.48 -3.32
C VAL A 6 -16.48 13.51 -1.89
N GLN A 7 -17.30 13.16 -0.90
CA GLN A 7 -16.86 13.06 0.50
C GLN A 7 -15.81 11.96 0.71
N LEU A 8 -15.93 10.85 -0.02
CA LEU A 8 -14.95 9.76 0.02
C LEU A 8 -13.63 10.17 -0.68
N ALA A 9 -13.72 10.88 -1.80
CA ALA A 9 -12.54 11.41 -2.51
C ALA A 9 -11.77 12.45 -1.69
N GLU A 10 -12.47 13.36 -1.00
CA GLU A 10 -11.83 14.32 -0.09
C GLU A 10 -11.15 13.65 1.10
N LYS A 11 -11.80 12.64 1.69
CA LYS A 11 -11.18 11.87 2.77
C LYS A 11 -9.95 11.11 2.30
N ILE A 12 -9.93 10.59 1.07
CA ILE A 12 -8.81 9.85 0.48
C ILE A 12 -7.61 10.74 0.14
N THR A 13 -7.86 11.95 -0.38
CA THR A 13 -6.80 12.84 -0.87
C THR A 13 -5.88 13.34 0.26
N ASN A 14 -6.41 13.45 1.49
CA ASN A 14 -5.64 13.90 2.65
C ASN A 14 -4.72 12.82 3.30
N ILE A 15 -4.62 11.63 2.71
CA ILE A 15 -4.04 10.45 3.38
C ILE A 15 -2.58 10.17 2.98
N GLY A 16 -2.14 10.55 1.77
CA GLY A 16 -0.92 10.00 1.16
C GLY A 16 0.38 10.15 1.96
N VAL A 17 0.68 11.35 2.48
CA VAL A 17 1.94 11.61 3.22
C VAL A 17 1.80 11.25 4.70
N ARG A 18 0.65 11.56 5.32
CA ARG A 18 0.38 11.28 6.73
C ARG A 18 0.37 9.79 7.07
N ASN A 19 -0.07 8.94 6.15
CA ASN A 19 -0.09 7.50 6.41
C ASN A 19 1.28 6.84 6.30
N SER A 20 2.24 7.48 5.61
CA SER A 20 3.57 6.89 5.43
C SER A 20 4.44 7.05 6.68
N TYR A 21 4.12 8.01 7.55
CA TYR A 21 4.86 8.29 8.79
C TYR A 21 3.95 8.14 10.01
N GLY A 22 4.34 7.25 10.92
CA GLY A 22 3.65 7.07 12.19
C GLY A 22 3.87 8.25 13.14
N THR A 23 3.02 8.32 14.16
CA THR A 23 3.21 9.25 15.28
C THR A 23 4.59 9.03 15.92
N PRO A 24 5.35 10.09 16.23
CA PRO A 24 6.61 9.96 16.96
C PRO A 24 6.42 9.27 18.32
N ILE A 25 7.30 8.33 18.64
CA ILE A 25 7.31 7.57 19.89
C ILE A 25 8.66 7.81 20.57
N GLU A 26 8.63 8.22 21.84
CA GLU A 26 9.83 8.40 22.65
C GLU A 26 10.15 7.10 23.39
N VAL A 27 11.35 6.55 23.17
CA VAL A 27 11.85 5.34 23.85
C VAL A 27 13.30 5.55 24.23
N ASP A 28 13.64 5.42 25.51
CA ASP A 28 15.01 5.53 26.03
C ASP A 28 15.75 6.81 25.58
N GLY A 29 15.04 7.94 25.53
CA GLY A 29 15.57 9.23 25.09
C GLY A 29 15.83 9.34 23.59
N ALA A 30 15.30 8.41 22.79
CA ALA A 30 15.29 8.47 21.35
C ALA A 30 13.87 8.69 20.82
N THR A 31 13.74 9.61 19.86
CA THR A 31 12.50 9.82 19.11
C THR A 31 12.46 8.88 17.91
N ILE A 32 11.47 8.00 17.86
CA ILE A 32 11.27 7.03 16.78
C ILE A 32 10.06 7.46 15.95
N ILE A 33 10.25 7.64 14.65
CA ILE A 33 9.19 7.95 13.68
C ILE A 33 9.05 6.73 12.75
N PRO A 34 8.04 5.88 12.95
CA PRO A 34 7.82 4.71 12.12
C PRO A 34 7.53 5.11 10.67
N VAL A 35 8.03 4.33 9.71
CA VAL A 35 7.78 4.54 8.28
C VAL A 35 7.19 3.26 7.68
N ALA A 36 6.07 3.41 6.97
CA ALA A 36 5.40 2.32 6.32
C ALA A 36 5.01 2.68 4.88
N LEU A 37 5.07 1.69 3.98
CA LEU A 37 4.39 1.76 2.69
C LEU A 37 2.91 1.45 2.94
N VAL A 38 2.06 2.43 2.69
CA VAL A 38 0.61 2.27 2.82
C VAL A 38 -0.03 2.37 1.45
N SER A 39 -0.86 1.39 1.12
CA SER A 39 -1.66 1.38 -0.10
C SER A 39 -3.08 1.01 0.25
N PHE A 40 -4.04 1.68 -0.38
CA PHE A 40 -5.45 1.41 -0.21
C PHE A 40 -6.18 1.74 -1.51
N GLY A 41 -7.32 1.09 -1.72
CA GLY A 41 -8.13 1.25 -2.92
C GLY A 41 -9.59 0.98 -2.61
N PHE A 42 -10.45 1.70 -3.31
CA PHE A 42 -11.91 1.59 -3.20
C PHE A 42 -12.49 1.54 -4.61
N GLY A 43 -13.56 0.78 -4.80
CA GLY A 43 -14.29 0.69 -6.05
C GLY A 43 -15.77 0.50 -5.79
N GLY A 44 -16.61 1.09 -6.63
CA GLY A 44 -18.06 0.96 -6.56
C GLY A 44 -18.68 1.07 -7.94
N GLY A 45 -19.87 0.48 -8.08
CA GLY A 45 -20.67 0.51 -9.29
C GLY A 45 -22.15 0.49 -8.96
N GLU A 46 -22.94 1.17 -9.79
CA GLU A 46 -24.39 1.26 -9.66
C GLU A 46 -25.03 0.91 -11.01
N GLY A 47 -26.10 0.11 -10.96
CA GLY A 47 -26.92 -0.21 -12.13
C GLY A 47 -27.84 0.95 -12.50
N ASP A 48 -27.98 1.21 -13.80
CA ASP A 48 -28.77 2.32 -14.33
C ASP A 48 -30.28 2.03 -14.27
N THR A 49 -31.08 2.97 -13.77
CA THR A 49 -32.54 2.84 -13.59
C THR A 49 -33.35 3.54 -14.69
N THR A 50 -32.78 3.68 -15.89
CA THR A 50 -33.41 4.45 -16.98
C THR A 50 -34.69 3.82 -17.54
N ASN A 51 -35.00 2.55 -17.23
CA ASN A 51 -36.27 1.91 -17.59
C ASN A 51 -37.08 1.50 -16.34
N ALA A 52 -38.23 2.14 -16.14
CA ALA A 52 -39.13 1.93 -15.01
C ALA A 52 -39.71 0.49 -14.91
N GLU A 53 -39.61 -0.28 -15.99
CA GLU A 53 -40.12 -1.66 -16.07
C GLU A 53 -39.22 -2.68 -15.33
N ASN A 54 -37.97 -2.32 -15.01
CA ASN A 54 -37.01 -3.18 -14.30
C ASN A 54 -36.51 -2.56 -12.98
N ALA A 55 -37.31 -1.70 -12.34
CA ALA A 55 -36.93 -0.99 -11.11
C ALA A 55 -36.58 -1.91 -9.92
N GLY A 56 -36.86 -3.22 -10.01
CA GLY A 56 -36.45 -4.23 -9.02
C GLY A 56 -35.06 -4.83 -9.24
N ASP A 57 -34.41 -4.58 -10.39
CA ASP A 57 -33.17 -5.25 -10.83
C ASP A 57 -31.93 -4.33 -10.80
N SER A 58 -32.08 -3.12 -10.26
CA SER A 58 -30.97 -2.20 -10.04
C SER A 58 -30.15 -2.62 -8.81
N GLY A 59 -29.02 -3.27 -9.05
CA GLY A 59 -28.02 -3.55 -8.02
C GLY A 59 -27.00 -2.43 -7.89
N SER A 60 -26.66 -2.06 -6.66
CA SER A 60 -25.47 -1.26 -6.35
C SER A 60 -24.53 -2.07 -5.48
N GLY A 61 -23.23 -1.82 -5.64
CA GLY A 61 -22.20 -2.56 -4.90
C GLY A 61 -20.92 -1.74 -4.80
N GLY A 62 -20.23 -1.89 -3.68
CA GLY A 62 -18.96 -1.24 -3.44
C GLY A 62 -18.09 -2.08 -2.51
N GLY A 63 -16.79 -1.90 -2.65
CA GLY A 63 -15.78 -2.56 -1.84
C GLY A 63 -14.51 -1.75 -1.75
N GLY A 64 -13.68 -2.08 -0.77
CA GLY A 64 -12.38 -1.46 -0.59
C GLY A 64 -11.47 -2.31 0.26
N GLY A 65 -10.18 -2.02 0.18
CA GLY A 65 -9.15 -2.73 0.93
C GLY A 65 -7.87 -1.91 1.00
N GLY A 66 -6.95 -2.34 1.86
CA GLY A 66 -5.66 -1.71 1.99
C GLY A 66 -4.64 -2.61 2.65
N MET A 67 -3.38 -2.20 2.53
CA MET A 67 -2.22 -2.85 3.12
C MET A 67 -1.30 -1.80 3.74
N SER A 68 -0.61 -2.21 4.80
CA SER A 68 0.47 -1.43 5.42
C SER A 68 1.67 -2.35 5.60
N VAL A 69 2.80 -1.95 5.03
CA VAL A 69 4.06 -2.70 5.12
C VAL A 69 5.10 -1.81 5.82
N PRO A 70 5.57 -2.18 7.02
CA PRO A 70 6.58 -1.39 7.73
C PRO A 70 7.92 -1.49 7.00
N VAL A 71 8.43 -0.35 6.54
CA VAL A 71 9.70 -0.29 5.78
C VAL A 71 10.89 0.08 6.66
N GLY A 72 10.65 0.73 7.80
CA GLY A 72 11.70 1.12 8.75
C GLY A 72 11.22 2.20 9.71
N ALA A 73 12.16 2.93 10.31
CA ALA A 73 11.87 4.08 11.15
C ALA A 73 12.99 5.11 11.07
N TYR A 74 12.66 6.39 11.24
CA TYR A 74 13.66 7.40 11.58
C TYR A 74 13.87 7.41 13.09
N VAL A 75 15.10 7.21 13.53
CA VAL A 75 15.48 7.22 14.94
C VAL A 75 16.39 8.41 15.17
N THR A 76 15.95 9.31 16.05
CA THR A 76 16.75 10.46 16.50
C THR A 76 17.30 10.17 17.88
N ARG A 77 18.62 10.13 18.01
CA ARG A 77 19.32 9.95 19.30
C ARG A 77 20.44 10.96 19.41
N ASN A 78 20.55 11.64 20.55
CA ASN A 78 21.59 12.65 20.80
C ASN A 78 21.65 13.74 19.70
N GLY A 79 20.49 14.14 19.16
CA GLY A 79 20.40 15.14 18.09
C GLY A 79 20.77 14.64 16.68
N ALA A 80 21.14 13.36 16.51
CA ALA A 80 21.40 12.77 15.20
C ALA A 80 20.24 11.86 14.77
N THR A 81 19.67 12.13 13.60
CA THR A 81 18.61 11.32 12.99
C THR A 81 19.19 10.34 11.98
N ARG A 82 18.83 9.06 12.09
CA ARG A 82 19.19 8.01 11.13
C ARG A 82 17.95 7.21 10.73
N PHE A 83 17.94 6.71 9.51
CA PHE A 83 16.92 5.76 9.08
C PHE A 83 17.38 4.33 9.40
N GLU A 84 16.57 3.60 10.14
CA GLU A 84 16.76 2.19 10.45
C GLU A 84 15.81 1.35 9.57
N PRO A 85 16.32 0.68 8.53
CA PRO A 85 15.50 -0.10 7.61
C PRO A 85 15.01 -1.41 8.24
N ASN A 86 13.85 -1.90 7.79
CA ASN A 86 13.34 -3.22 8.14
C ASN A 86 13.94 -4.30 7.22
N PRO A 87 14.82 -5.20 7.71
CA PRO A 87 15.42 -6.24 6.89
C PRO A 87 14.40 -7.24 6.33
N ILE A 88 13.28 -7.46 7.02
CA ILE A 88 12.22 -8.35 6.54
C ILE A 88 11.56 -7.76 5.30
N ALA A 89 11.31 -6.45 5.28
CA ALA A 89 10.77 -5.77 4.11
C ALA A 89 11.72 -5.84 2.91
N LEU A 90 13.04 -5.70 3.16
CA LEU A 90 14.05 -5.88 2.13
C LEU A 90 14.04 -7.30 1.56
N LEU A 91 14.03 -8.32 2.42
CA LEU A 91 14.01 -9.73 2.00
C LEU A 91 12.74 -10.08 1.21
N ALA A 92 11.58 -9.54 1.62
CA ALA A 92 10.31 -9.76 0.92
C ALA A 92 10.35 -9.33 -0.56
N VAL A 93 11.16 -8.31 -0.89
CA VAL A 93 11.35 -7.84 -2.28
C VAL A 93 12.52 -8.54 -2.95
N CYS A 94 13.66 -8.68 -2.27
CA CYS A 94 14.88 -9.23 -2.85
C CYS A 94 14.78 -10.72 -3.18
N VAL A 95 14.13 -11.53 -2.33
CA VAL A 95 14.01 -12.99 -2.53
C VAL A 95 13.26 -13.35 -3.84
N PRO A 96 12.04 -12.83 -4.11
CA PRO A 96 11.35 -13.14 -5.37
C PRO A 96 12.11 -12.60 -6.59
N LEU A 97 12.77 -11.43 -6.46
CA LEU A 97 13.58 -10.86 -7.54
C LEU A 97 14.78 -11.76 -7.90
N VAL A 98 15.52 -12.22 -6.89
CA VAL A 98 16.69 -13.10 -7.07
C VAL A 98 16.27 -14.46 -7.62
N THR A 99 15.19 -15.05 -7.11
CA THR A 99 14.69 -16.34 -7.59
C THR A 99 14.18 -16.26 -9.03
N ALA A 100 13.41 -15.23 -9.39
CA ALA A 100 12.96 -15.03 -10.77
C ALA A 100 14.14 -14.86 -11.73
N THR A 101 15.11 -14.01 -11.38
CA THR A 101 16.32 -13.77 -12.20
C THR A 101 17.13 -15.06 -12.37
N GLY A 102 17.36 -15.81 -11.29
CA GLY A 102 18.06 -17.09 -11.33
C GLY A 102 17.36 -18.14 -12.19
N LEU A 103 16.02 -18.23 -12.10
CA LEU A 103 15.23 -19.15 -12.92
C LEU A 103 15.27 -18.79 -14.40
N VAL A 104 15.19 -17.50 -14.74
CA VAL A 104 15.28 -17.03 -16.13
C VAL A 104 16.67 -17.35 -16.70
N ALA A 105 17.73 -17.03 -15.97
CA ALA A 105 19.10 -17.36 -16.39
C ALA A 105 19.30 -18.87 -16.59
N ALA A 106 18.83 -19.70 -15.65
CA ALA A 106 18.93 -21.15 -15.76
C ALA A 106 18.19 -21.70 -16.99
N ARG A 107 17.01 -21.16 -17.30
CA ARG A 107 16.23 -21.54 -18.49
C ARG A 107 16.92 -21.14 -19.78
N MET A 108 17.51 -19.94 -19.85
CA MET A 108 18.27 -19.49 -21.02
C MET A 108 19.48 -20.40 -21.28
N VAL A 109 20.27 -20.71 -20.24
CA VAL A 109 21.42 -21.62 -20.37
C VAL A 109 20.98 -23.01 -20.85
N LYS A 110 19.86 -23.52 -20.34
CA LYS A 110 19.32 -24.82 -20.76
C LYS A 110 18.80 -24.80 -22.21
N ALA A 111 18.24 -23.68 -22.66
CA ALA A 111 17.78 -23.52 -24.03
C ALA A 111 18.93 -23.40 -25.04
N LEU A 112 20.02 -22.72 -24.67
CA LEU A 112 21.22 -22.58 -25.51
C LEU A 112 22.08 -23.84 -25.58
N LYS A 113 21.95 -24.74 -24.60
CA LYS A 113 22.62 -26.05 -24.58
C LYS A 113 21.82 -27.16 -25.28
N ARG A 114 20.61 -26.87 -25.76
CA ARG A 114 19.83 -27.76 -26.64
C ARG A 114 20.05 -27.35 -28.09
#